data_AF-A0A8D5JG73-F1
#
_entry.id   AF-A0A8D5JG73-F1
#
_cell.length_a   1.000
_cell.length_b   1.000
_cell.length_c   1.000
_cell.angle_alpha   90.00
_cell.angle_beta   90.00
_cell.angle_gamma   90.00
#
_symmetry.space_group_name_H-M   'P 1'
#
loop_
_entity.id
_entity.type
_entity.pdbx_description
1 polymer ?
#
loop_
_entity_poly.entity_id
_entity_poly.type
_entity_poly.pdbx_seq_one_letter_code
_entity_poly.pdbx_strand_id
1 'polypeptide(L)'
;MKTSKGVIQGYNGVTAVDSKTQVIVAAEAYGQGSEQDLLEPMIDKISGNLQETRKDEDVFKDAKILADSGYHTNKNMEMLAEKQIDAYVADNQFRKRDPRFKDYDRYKKRSRKERAKREGRKNLFTPADFTFPKDLSYCICPAGKKLYRSGRNIFAKVIILFDSRHPNPPVVPAN
;
A
#
# COMPACT_ATOMS: atom_id res chain seq x y z
N MET A 1 -2.53 7.08 5.86
CA MET A 1 -1.70 7.71 4.81
C MET A 1 -0.35 8.19 5.35
N LYS A 2 0.77 7.89 4.66
CA LYS A 2 2.11 8.34 5.04
C LYS A 2 2.34 9.78 4.58
N THR A 3 2.77 10.64 5.49
CA THR A 3 3.12 12.05 5.22
C THR A 3 4.57 12.32 5.64
N SER A 4 5.10 13.48 5.29
CA SER A 4 6.43 13.91 5.76
C SER A 4 6.52 14.10 7.28
N LYS A 5 5.38 14.13 7.99
CA LYS A 5 5.29 14.34 9.45
C LYS A 5 4.87 13.09 10.23
N GLY A 6 4.74 11.94 9.58
CA GLY A 6 4.28 10.69 10.22
C GLY A 6 3.17 10.01 9.44
N VAL A 7 2.53 9.01 10.05
CA VAL A 7 1.39 8.29 9.47
C VAL A 7 0.10 8.84 10.06
N ILE A 8 -0.76 9.39 9.22
CA ILE A 8 -2.13 9.77 9.60
C ILE A 8 -2.99 8.52 9.46
N GLN A 9 -3.63 8.07 10.54
CA GLN A 9 -4.64 7.02 10.48
C GLN A 9 -5.87 7.57 9.76
N GLY A 10 -6.41 6.79 8.81
CA GLY A 10 -7.55 7.19 8.00
C GLY A 10 -8.16 5.95 7.33
N TYR A 11 -9.31 6.15 6.72
CA TYR A 11 -10.06 5.13 6.01
C TYR A 11 -10.02 5.39 4.50
N ASN A 12 -10.05 4.32 3.71
CA ASN A 12 -10.30 4.38 2.29
C ASN A 12 -11.79 4.14 2.05
N GLY A 13 -12.49 5.18 1.58
CA GLY A 13 -13.89 5.06 1.19
C GLY A 13 -13.98 4.61 -0.26
N VAL A 14 -14.53 3.43 -0.50
CA VAL A 14 -14.71 2.88 -1.84
C VAL A 14 -16.20 2.81 -2.15
N THR A 15 -16.59 3.26 -3.34
CA THR A 15 -17.97 3.21 -3.81
C THR A 15 -18.06 2.63 -5.21
N ALA A 16 -19.16 1.92 -5.47
CA ALA A 16 -19.56 1.46 -6.78
C ALA A 16 -20.86 2.18 -7.18
N VAL A 17 -20.90 2.68 -8.41
CA VAL A 17 -21.99 3.53 -8.91
C VAL A 17 -22.50 2.94 -10.22
N ASP A 18 -23.82 2.85 -10.36
CA ASP A 18 -24.43 2.54 -11.64
C ASP A 18 -24.21 3.70 -12.62
N SER A 19 -23.59 3.40 -13.77
CA SER A 19 -23.23 4.43 -14.75
C SER A 19 -24.43 5.13 -15.38
N LYS A 20 -25.57 4.43 -15.53
CA LYS A 20 -26.75 4.97 -16.22
C LYS A 20 -27.55 5.93 -15.34
N THR A 21 -27.77 5.54 -14.10
CA THR A 21 -28.64 6.27 -13.15
C THR A 21 -27.86 7.09 -12.13
N GLN A 22 -26.54 6.93 -12.05
CA GLN A 22 -25.66 7.59 -11.09
C GLN A 22 -26.02 7.27 -9.63
N VAL A 23 -26.66 6.12 -9.39
CA VAL A 23 -27.00 5.63 -8.05
C VAL A 23 -25.84 4.83 -7.48
N ILE A 24 -25.49 5.09 -6.22
CA ILE A 24 -24.52 4.28 -5.47
C ILE A 24 -25.15 2.92 -5.17
N VAL A 25 -24.57 1.85 -5.72
CA VAL A 25 -25.04 0.47 -5.51
C VAL A 25 -24.28 -0.25 -4.39
N ALA A 26 -23.07 0.21 -4.07
CA ALA A 26 -22.31 -0.24 -2.91
C ALA A 26 -21.36 0.85 -2.42
N ALA A 27 -21.14 0.92 -1.11
CA ALA A 27 -20.20 1.83 -0.48
C ALA A 27 -19.66 1.22 0.81
N GLU A 28 -18.37 1.36 1.08
CA GLU A 28 -17.73 0.85 2.30
C GLU A 28 -16.50 1.68 2.67
N ALA A 29 -16.21 1.78 3.98
CA ALA A 29 -15.03 2.48 4.50
C ALA A 29 -14.04 1.48 5.11
N TYR A 30 -12.88 1.33 4.49
CA TYR A 30 -11.89 0.33 4.90
C TYR A 30 -10.77 0.97 5.74
N GLY A 31 -10.47 0.36 6.89
CA GLY A 31 -9.43 0.81 7.82
C GLY A 31 -8.00 0.48 7.39
N GLN A 32 -7.71 0.54 6.09
CA GLN A 32 -6.41 0.23 5.53
C GLN A 32 -5.95 1.28 4.53
N GLY A 33 -4.63 1.31 4.28
CA GLY A 33 -4.04 2.33 3.41
C GLY A 33 -4.03 1.97 1.92
N SER A 34 -3.99 0.68 1.59
CA SER A 34 -4.01 0.20 0.20
C SER A 34 -5.43 -0.14 -0.21
N GLU A 35 -5.79 0.11 -1.46
CA GLU A 35 -7.10 -0.26 -2.05
C GLU A 35 -7.00 -1.48 -2.96
N GLN A 36 -5.78 -1.99 -3.19
CA GLN A 36 -5.49 -3.02 -4.18
C GLN A 36 -6.31 -4.31 -3.99
N ASP A 37 -6.62 -4.66 -2.76
CA ASP A 37 -7.34 -5.86 -2.33
C ASP A 37 -8.84 -5.62 -2.11
N LEU A 38 -9.34 -4.40 -2.37
CA LEU A 38 -10.73 -4.01 -2.09
C LEU A 38 -11.70 -4.27 -3.25
N LEU A 39 -11.22 -4.66 -4.44
CA LEU A 39 -12.09 -4.91 -5.60
C LEU A 39 -13.03 -6.11 -5.36
N GLU A 40 -12.49 -7.23 -4.92
CA GLU A 40 -13.26 -8.45 -4.65
C GLU A 40 -14.33 -8.22 -3.55
N PRO A 41 -14.00 -7.66 -2.38
CA PRO A 41 -15.00 -7.28 -1.38
C PRO A 41 -16.10 -6.36 -1.93
N MET A 42 -15.75 -5.43 -2.84
CA MET A 42 -16.73 -4.53 -3.44
C MET A 42 -17.67 -5.26 -4.40
N ILE A 43 -17.15 -6.18 -5.22
CA ILE A 43 -17.95 -7.05 -6.10
C ILE A 43 -18.95 -7.87 -5.28
N ASP A 44 -18.49 -8.50 -4.20
CA ASP A 44 -19.35 -9.31 -3.34
C ASP A 44 -20.43 -8.44 -2.67
N LYS A 45 -20.08 -7.21 -2.29
CA LYS A 45 -21.03 -6.24 -1.72
C LYS A 45 -22.08 -5.76 -2.71
N ILE A 46 -21.69 -5.52 -3.97
CA ILE A 46 -22.64 -5.19 -5.05
C ILE A 46 -23.63 -6.34 -5.23
N SER A 47 -23.15 -7.59 -5.31
CA SER A 47 -24.02 -8.76 -5.40
C SER A 47 -24.99 -8.85 -4.23
N GLY A 48 -24.49 -8.72 -2.99
CA GLY A 48 -25.33 -8.79 -1.80
C GLY A 48 -26.43 -7.72 -1.79
N ASN A 49 -26.07 -6.46 -2.08
CA ASN A 49 -27.03 -5.36 -2.09
C ASN A 49 -28.09 -5.51 -3.20
N LEU A 50 -27.69 -5.98 -4.38
CA LEU A 50 -28.62 -6.08 -5.51
C LEU A 50 -29.48 -7.35 -5.47
N GLN A 51 -29.01 -8.45 -4.85
CA GLN A 51 -29.80 -9.66 -4.64
C GLN A 51 -31.07 -9.41 -3.81
N GLU A 52 -31.06 -8.44 -2.89
CA GLU A 52 -32.26 -8.08 -2.12
C GLU A 52 -33.39 -7.56 -3.01
N THR A 53 -33.04 -6.91 -4.12
CA THR A 53 -33.99 -6.25 -5.04
C THR A 53 -34.24 -7.06 -6.31
N ARG A 54 -33.23 -7.78 -6.81
CA ARG A 54 -33.26 -8.62 -8.02
C ARG A 54 -32.91 -10.06 -7.64
N LYS A 55 -33.90 -10.75 -7.08
CA LYS A 55 -33.78 -12.17 -6.77
C LYS A 55 -33.57 -12.95 -8.08
N ASP A 56 -32.54 -13.77 -8.11
CA ASP A 56 -32.18 -14.71 -9.19
C ASP A 56 -31.47 -14.15 -10.44
N GLU A 57 -31.09 -12.87 -10.47
CA GLU A 57 -30.25 -12.33 -11.56
C GLU A 57 -28.78 -12.18 -11.12
N ASP A 58 -27.88 -12.83 -11.87
CA ASP A 58 -26.46 -12.53 -11.80
C ASP A 58 -26.19 -11.20 -12.52
N VAL A 59 -26.10 -10.13 -11.73
CA VAL A 59 -25.95 -8.74 -12.22
C VAL A 59 -24.74 -8.58 -13.13
N PHE A 60 -23.68 -9.37 -12.92
CA PHE A 60 -22.44 -9.24 -13.68
C PHE A 60 -22.48 -9.90 -15.06
N LYS A 61 -23.53 -10.64 -15.41
CA LYS A 61 -23.73 -11.12 -16.79
C LYS A 61 -24.10 -10.00 -17.75
N ASP A 62 -24.88 -9.04 -17.27
CA ASP A 62 -25.37 -7.93 -18.09
C ASP A 62 -24.59 -6.63 -17.86
N ALA A 63 -23.97 -6.48 -16.68
CA ALA A 63 -23.24 -5.28 -16.30
C ALA A 63 -21.73 -5.45 -16.47
N LYS A 64 -21.09 -4.37 -16.95
CA LYS A 64 -19.63 -4.27 -17.03
C LYS A 64 -19.07 -3.56 -15.81
N ILE A 65 -17.95 -4.05 -15.29
CA ILE A 65 -17.25 -3.41 -14.18
C ILE A 65 -16.13 -2.52 -14.72
N LEU A 66 -16.11 -1.26 -14.30
CA LEU A 66 -15.00 -0.34 -14.55
C LEU A 66 -14.26 -0.11 -13.23
N ALA A 67 -12.95 -0.32 -13.22
CA ALA A 67 -12.12 -0.07 -12.05
C ALA A 67 -10.87 0.75 -12.40
N ASP A 68 -10.43 1.57 -11.46
CA ASP A 68 -9.24 2.38 -11.63
C ASP A 68 -7.94 1.56 -11.62
N SER A 69 -6.83 2.25 -11.87
CA SER A 69 -5.51 1.60 -11.95
C SER A 69 -4.94 1.13 -10.61
N GLY A 70 -5.48 1.60 -9.50
CA GLY A 70 -5.18 1.12 -8.15
C GLY A 70 -5.62 -0.33 -7.94
N TYR A 71 -6.65 -0.79 -8.66
CA TYR A 71 -7.12 -2.18 -8.61
C TYR A 71 -6.40 -3.14 -9.56
N HIS A 72 -5.44 -2.65 -10.36
CA HIS A 72 -4.74 -3.49 -11.33
C HIS A 72 -3.66 -4.36 -10.66
N THR A 73 -4.07 -5.55 -10.20
CA THR A 73 -3.20 -6.58 -9.61
C THR A 73 -3.49 -7.95 -10.24
N ASN A 74 -2.49 -8.85 -10.26
CA ASN A 74 -2.68 -10.22 -10.79
C ASN A 74 -3.83 -10.94 -10.07
N LYS A 75 -3.89 -10.83 -8.73
CA LYS A 75 -4.95 -11.43 -7.92
C LYS A 75 -6.34 -10.96 -8.37
N ASN A 76 -6.51 -9.67 -8.62
CA ASN A 76 -7.80 -9.15 -9.10
C ASN A 76 -8.11 -9.62 -10.52
N MET A 77 -7.11 -9.71 -11.41
CA MET A 77 -7.32 -10.19 -12.79
C MET A 77 -7.72 -11.67 -12.81
N GLU A 78 -7.06 -12.49 -11.99
CA GLU A 78 -7.39 -13.91 -11.78
C GLU A 78 -8.82 -14.06 -11.25
N MET A 79 -9.16 -13.33 -10.18
CA MET A 79 -10.51 -13.35 -9.60
C MET A 79 -11.61 -12.94 -10.60
N LEU A 80 -11.38 -11.89 -11.40
CA LEU A 80 -12.34 -11.45 -12.42
C LEU A 80 -12.53 -12.51 -13.52
N ALA A 81 -11.45 -13.16 -13.93
CA ALA A 81 -11.49 -14.23 -14.93
C ALA A 81 -12.21 -15.49 -14.40
N GLU A 82 -11.91 -15.90 -13.16
CA GLU A 82 -12.54 -17.04 -12.49
C GLU A 82 -14.05 -16.82 -12.30
N LYS A 83 -14.45 -15.62 -11.88
CA LYS A 83 -15.87 -15.24 -11.73
C LYS A 83 -16.55 -14.90 -13.07
N GLN A 84 -15.84 -14.95 -14.19
CA GLN A 84 -16.34 -14.63 -15.55
C GLN A 84 -17.00 -13.24 -15.66
N ILE A 85 -16.45 -12.24 -14.97
CA ILE A 85 -16.97 -10.87 -14.95
C ILE A 85 -16.37 -10.07 -16.11
N ASP A 86 -17.20 -9.44 -16.96
CA ASP A 86 -16.72 -8.49 -17.99
C ASP A 86 -16.27 -7.18 -17.34
N ALA A 87 -14.97 -7.09 -17.05
CA ALA A 87 -14.37 -5.98 -16.32
C ALA A 87 -13.24 -5.29 -17.11
N TYR A 88 -13.19 -3.97 -17.01
CA TYR A 88 -12.16 -3.12 -17.60
C TYR A 88 -11.43 -2.41 -16.47
N VAL A 89 -10.22 -2.89 -16.17
CA VAL A 89 -9.37 -2.32 -15.12
C VAL A 89 -8.23 -1.55 -15.77
N ALA A 90 -8.07 -0.29 -15.39
CA ALA A 90 -7.05 0.56 -15.97
C ALA A 90 -5.63 0.04 -15.64
N ASP A 91 -4.73 0.00 -16.62
CA ASP A 91 -3.37 -0.48 -16.41
C ASP A 91 -2.55 0.47 -15.53
N ASN A 92 -1.87 -0.04 -14.49
CA ASN A 92 -1.10 0.79 -13.54
C ASN A 92 0.15 1.49 -14.14
N GLN A 93 0.55 1.12 -15.35
CA GLN A 93 1.65 1.69 -16.12
C GLN A 93 1.18 2.43 -17.38
N PHE A 94 -0.12 2.71 -17.54
CA PHE A 94 -0.65 3.41 -18.72
C PHE A 94 0.11 4.71 -19.05
N ARG A 95 0.52 5.47 -18.02
CA ARG A 95 1.29 6.71 -18.16
C ARG A 95 2.66 6.53 -18.83
N LYS A 96 3.24 5.33 -18.83
CA LYS A 96 4.51 5.06 -19.53
C LYS A 96 4.33 4.90 -21.04
N ARG A 97 3.13 4.51 -21.48
CA ARG A 97 2.83 4.16 -22.88
C ARG A 97 2.05 5.25 -23.59
N ASP A 98 1.29 6.05 -22.85
CA ASP A 98 0.44 7.10 -23.39
C ASP A 98 1.26 8.35 -23.78
N PRO A 99 1.24 8.76 -25.07
CA PRO A 99 1.96 9.94 -25.56
C PRO A 99 1.63 11.24 -24.81
N ARG A 100 0.44 11.35 -24.20
CA ARG A 100 0.03 12.51 -23.40
C ARG A 100 0.86 12.69 -22.13
N PHE A 101 1.55 11.64 -21.69
CA PHE A 101 2.37 11.62 -20.48
C PHE A 101 3.89 11.66 -20.76
N LYS A 102 4.33 11.95 -22.01
CA LYS A 102 5.76 12.05 -22.38
C LYS A 102 6.57 12.93 -21.43
N ASP A 103 6.01 14.08 -21.04
CA ASP A 103 6.70 15.05 -20.17
C ASP A 103 6.51 14.79 -18.66
N TYR A 104 5.85 13.70 -18.26
CA TYR A 104 5.54 13.40 -16.85
C TYR A 104 6.80 13.36 -15.96
N ASP A 105 7.92 12.93 -16.52
CA ASP A 105 9.20 12.87 -15.80
C ASP A 105 9.70 14.24 -15.32
N ARG A 106 9.16 15.36 -15.84
CA ARG A 106 9.44 16.72 -15.34
C ARG A 106 9.15 16.87 -13.84
N TYR A 107 8.12 16.18 -13.35
CA TYR A 107 7.72 16.22 -11.94
C TYR A 107 8.67 15.42 -11.03
N LYS A 108 9.45 14.49 -11.60
CA LYS A 108 10.45 13.72 -10.85
C LYS A 108 11.78 14.44 -10.70
N LYS A 109 12.02 15.55 -11.41
CA LYS A 109 13.30 16.30 -11.37
C LYS A 109 13.72 16.67 -9.94
N ARG A 110 12.78 17.18 -9.13
CA ARG A 110 13.04 17.52 -7.72
C ARG A 110 13.45 16.29 -6.91
N SER A 111 12.65 15.23 -6.98
CA SER A 111 12.92 13.97 -6.26
C SER A 111 14.27 13.35 -6.68
N ARG A 112 14.60 13.37 -7.98
CA ARG A 112 15.91 12.94 -8.49
C ARG A 112 17.04 13.80 -7.93
N LYS A 113 16.90 15.13 -7.89
CA LYS A 113 17.90 16.04 -7.30
C LYS A 113 18.09 15.79 -5.81
N GLU A 114 16.99 15.54 -5.07
CA GLU A 114 17.05 15.19 -3.65
C GLU A 114 17.71 13.83 -3.40
N ARG A 115 17.45 12.84 -4.26
CA ARG A 115 18.12 11.53 -4.22
C ARG A 115 19.60 11.64 -4.58
N ALA A 116 19.95 12.37 -5.62
CA ALA A 116 21.34 12.60 -6.04
C ALA A 116 22.18 13.29 -4.95
N LYS A 117 21.59 14.21 -4.17
CA LYS A 117 22.28 14.79 -2.98
C LYS A 117 22.63 13.77 -1.89
N ARG A 118 21.96 12.62 -1.88
CA ARG A 118 22.21 11.50 -0.97
C ARG A 118 23.06 10.39 -1.60
N GLU A 119 23.18 10.37 -2.93
CA GLU A 119 24.04 9.40 -3.63
C GLU A 119 25.51 9.62 -3.22
N GLY A 120 26.22 8.52 -2.95
CA GLY A 120 27.59 8.55 -2.44
C GLY A 120 27.74 8.81 -0.93
N ARG A 121 26.67 9.19 -0.22
CA ARG A 121 26.72 9.24 1.25
C ARG A 121 26.76 7.82 1.80
N LYS A 122 27.63 7.59 2.79
CA LYS A 122 27.65 6.31 3.52
C LYS A 122 26.28 6.12 4.17
N ASN A 123 25.61 5.00 3.88
CA ASN A 123 24.41 4.63 4.62
C ASN A 123 24.82 4.47 6.08
N LEU A 124 24.22 5.27 6.96
CA LEU A 124 24.46 5.17 8.40
C LEU A 124 23.47 4.16 8.99
N PHE A 125 23.92 3.42 10.01
CA PHE A 125 23.08 2.47 10.76
C PHE A 125 22.50 1.36 9.87
N THR A 126 23.32 0.81 8.98
CA THR A 126 22.99 -0.41 8.24
C THR A 126 23.02 -1.61 9.18
N PRO A 127 22.36 -2.75 8.87
CA PRO A 127 22.42 -3.95 9.70
C PRO A 127 23.84 -4.44 9.98
N ALA A 128 24.80 -4.19 9.08
CA ALA A 128 26.21 -4.54 9.27
C ALA A 128 26.90 -3.71 10.36
N ASP A 129 26.37 -2.53 10.71
CA ASP A 129 26.92 -1.69 11.77
C ASP A 129 26.44 -2.15 13.18
N PHE A 130 25.60 -3.19 13.27
CA PHE A 130 25.05 -3.72 14.52
C PHE A 130 25.56 -5.13 14.81
N THR A 131 25.80 -5.42 16.09
CA THR A 131 26.17 -6.76 16.55
C THR A 131 24.95 -7.49 17.10
N PHE A 132 24.67 -8.67 16.56
CA PHE A 132 23.54 -9.49 16.96
C PHE A 132 24.00 -10.78 17.65
N PRO A 133 23.42 -11.13 18.81
CA PRO A 133 23.55 -12.46 19.39
C PRO A 133 22.76 -13.48 18.55
N LYS A 134 23.12 -14.76 18.63
CA LYS A 134 22.48 -15.84 17.85
C LYS A 134 20.97 -15.96 18.11
N ASP A 135 20.53 -15.62 19.31
CA ASP A 135 19.12 -15.69 19.74
C ASP A 135 18.31 -14.43 19.36
N LEU A 136 18.97 -13.40 18.79
CA LEU A 136 18.37 -12.13 18.39
C LEU A 136 17.58 -11.46 19.53
N SER A 137 17.98 -11.69 20.78
CA SER A 137 17.28 -11.17 21.98
C SER A 137 17.55 -9.68 22.21
N TYR A 138 18.72 -9.20 21.77
CA TYR A 138 19.13 -7.79 21.79
C TYR A 138 20.00 -7.49 20.56
N CYS A 139 20.35 -6.24 20.33
CA CYS A 139 21.47 -5.89 19.45
C CYS A 139 22.32 -4.79 20.07
N ILE A 140 23.59 -4.71 19.69
CA ILE A 140 24.48 -3.62 20.09
C ILE A 140 24.59 -2.66 18.90
N CYS A 141 24.26 -1.39 19.12
CA CYS A 141 24.37 -0.37 18.07
C CYS A 141 25.82 0.09 17.88
N PRO A 142 26.13 0.83 16.79
CA PRO A 142 27.48 1.32 16.51
C PRO A 142 28.07 2.20 17.63
N ALA A 143 27.21 2.80 18.48
CA ALA A 143 27.61 3.58 19.64
C ALA A 143 27.84 2.73 20.91
N GLY A 144 27.89 1.41 20.80
CA GLY A 144 28.12 0.48 21.91
C GLY A 144 26.93 0.28 22.85
N LYS A 145 25.76 0.86 22.54
CA LYS A 145 24.57 0.77 23.40
C LYS A 145 23.75 -0.47 23.07
N LYS A 146 23.25 -1.13 24.11
CA LYS A 146 22.33 -2.27 24.00
C LYS A 146 20.93 -1.78 23.66
N LEU A 147 20.41 -2.23 22.53
CA LEU A 147 19.01 -2.04 22.14
C LEU A 147 18.23 -3.30 22.45
N TYR A 148 17.01 -3.14 22.96
CA TYR A 148 16.15 -4.25 23.33
C TYR A 148 15.15 -4.53 22.22
N ARG A 149 14.90 -5.81 21.96
CA ARG A 149 13.85 -6.22 21.02
C ARG A 149 12.51 -5.63 21.47
N SER A 150 11.89 -4.81 20.62
CA SER A 150 10.54 -4.29 20.81
C SER A 150 9.60 -5.03 19.84
N GLY A 151 8.46 -5.50 20.35
CA GLY A 151 7.55 -6.38 19.61
C GLY A 151 7.76 -7.87 19.93
N ARG A 152 7.00 -8.38 20.90
CA ARG A 152 7.01 -9.81 21.28
C ARG A 152 6.38 -10.73 20.22
N ASN A 153 5.59 -10.21 19.28
CA ASN A 153 4.72 -11.01 18.39
C ASN A 153 4.88 -10.74 16.88
N ILE A 154 5.96 -10.10 16.42
CA ILE A 154 6.20 -9.93 14.99
C ILE A 154 7.16 -11.02 14.52
N PHE A 155 6.60 -12.12 14.01
CA PHE A 155 7.33 -13.16 13.26
C PHE A 155 7.15 -12.92 11.76
N ALA A 156 7.50 -11.73 11.29
CA ALA A 156 7.72 -11.50 9.86
C ALA A 156 9.16 -11.92 9.56
N LYS A 157 9.38 -12.79 8.57
CA LYS A 157 10.65 -13.47 8.24
C LYS A 157 11.91 -12.57 8.08
N VAL A 158 11.82 -11.24 8.17
CA VAL A 158 12.93 -10.33 7.83
C VAL A 158 13.02 -9.05 8.70
N ILE A 159 12.09 -8.75 9.62
CA ILE A 159 12.13 -7.46 10.35
C ILE A 159 12.03 -7.66 11.87
N ILE A 160 13.15 -7.47 12.57
CA ILE A 160 13.22 -7.42 14.04
C ILE A 160 13.46 -5.96 14.43
N LEU A 161 12.56 -5.42 15.26
CA LEU A 161 12.63 -4.05 15.75
C LEU A 161 13.37 -4.01 17.08
N PHE A 162 14.31 -3.07 17.20
CA PHE A 162 15.06 -2.81 18.41
C PHE A 162 14.87 -1.35 18.81
N ASP A 163 14.63 -1.10 20.09
CA ASP A 163 14.35 0.24 20.62
C ASP A 163 15.32 0.61 21.74
N SER A 164 15.75 1.87 21.74
CA SER A 164 16.48 2.52 22.80
C SER A 164 15.48 3.13 23.78
N ARG A 165 14.99 2.35 24.75
CA ARG A 165 14.21 2.90 25.87
C ARG A 165 15.11 3.73 26.78
N HIS A 166 15.41 4.97 26.39
CA HIS A 166 16.08 5.99 27.19
C HIS A 166 15.25 7.28 27.21
N PRO A 167 15.04 7.92 28.38
CA PRO A 167 14.22 9.13 28.51
C PRO A 167 14.83 10.40 27.87
N ASN A 168 16.06 10.34 27.34
CA ASN A 168 16.68 11.39 26.55
C ASN A 168 17.43 10.76 25.36
N PRO A 169 16.99 10.95 24.10
CA PRO A 169 17.69 10.43 22.95
C PRO A 169 19.01 11.20 22.75
N PRO A 170 20.15 10.53 22.61
CA PRO A 170 21.41 11.22 22.34
C PRO A 170 21.39 11.80 20.93
N VAL A 171 21.61 13.10 20.83
CA VAL A 171 21.96 13.78 19.58
C VAL A 171 23.37 13.30 19.21
N VAL A 172 23.48 12.46 18.17
CA VAL A 172 24.77 12.07 17.60
C VAL A 172 25.17 13.17 16.60
N PRO A 173 26.28 13.89 16.81
CA PRO A 173 26.73 14.89 15.85
C PRO A 173 27.11 14.18 14.54
N ALA A 174 26.62 14.73 13.43
CA ALA A 174 27.04 14.32 12.10
C ALA A 174 28.45 14.88 11.84
N ASN A 175 29.44 14.00 11.76
CA ASN A 175 30.70 14.31 11.08
C ASN A 175 30.51 14.16 9.57
#